data_AF-A0A074YX51-F1
#
_entry.id   AF-A0A074YX51-F1
#
_cell.length_a   1.000
_cell.length_b   1.000
_cell.length_c   1.000
_cell.angle_alpha   90.00
_cell.angle_beta   90.00
_cell.angle_gamma   90.00
#
_symmetry.space_group_name_H-M   'P 1'
#
loop_
_entity.id
_entity.type
_entity.pdbx_description
1 polymer ?
#
loop_
_entity_poly.entity_id
_entity_poly.type
_entity_poly.pdbx_seq_one_letter_code
_entity_poly.pdbx_strand_id
1 'polypeptide(L)'
;MERIAKSILSPKFSTILSTLNSEEMTRTKKNKPGAKQREEKAVKAQVFEGPKITDGKIPHTKLGQSEDFYHQFVKKRQPVVLQGKPEDLEFVTKNWSDVDYLRKTAGDAPVKVEPMHKEKKRYGTDVERVDTTFGAFLDSLKEEKDEYDYLTTQYSDDEDDMCDSDDDDDDGETNEGQDNEIKSGTFPQPIRALLREEVPLRPNVMGNLVLQQMNIWLGKSKAGTSSGLHHDFHDNLYILLKGRKRFVLYPPPAVHHLDTYGKPKKIHHNGLIAYKQPGEDEEEDNEEEEDNEADQIRADGLVERDAAALKVQALEEKMDKIEESGEKSNLEKVQKEYGDAVERLMRYQTADFGELGEDDFDEVSSEEEEDPEELKDQVLRDRPSKKRKADGELDGRDAKTSKAGAEDDEDSDANDDDSDADLLEALERAQNGQLDDLDDDEDASDIDLEEAFANAQGEDVPSEPLSFSQISTQELHSHLGLTSPQQTSAALEKAGKPYIVDLKAGEMLYLPTSWFHEVTSFSDESDDNIHIALNYWFHPPDGSSGKFEHPYQDVALWEFMEEKVKSAYDSLVGDKEE
;
A
#
# COMPACT_ATOMS: atom_id res chain seq x y z
N MET A 1 2.46 23.61 -17.21
CA MET A 1 3.51 24.08 -16.27
C MET A 1 2.98 25.10 -15.25
N GLU A 2 2.94 26.41 -15.54
CA GLU A 2 2.61 27.45 -14.52
C GLU A 2 1.13 27.46 -14.06
N ARG A 3 0.20 26.94 -14.89
CA ARG A 3 -1.22 26.77 -14.53
C ARG A 3 -1.47 25.53 -13.64
N ILE A 4 -0.74 24.44 -13.88
CA ILE A 4 -0.86 23.17 -13.12
C ILE A 4 -0.26 23.37 -11.71
N ALA A 5 0.89 24.06 -11.61
CA ALA A 5 1.51 24.43 -10.33
C ALA A 5 0.68 25.42 -9.49
N LYS A 6 -0.37 26.03 -10.04
CA LYS A 6 -1.31 26.91 -9.31
C LYS A 6 -2.54 26.17 -8.79
N SER A 7 -2.82 24.98 -9.32
CA SER A 7 -3.98 24.16 -8.96
C SER A 7 -3.68 23.22 -7.80
N ILE A 8 -2.43 22.75 -7.70
CA ILE A 8 -2.05 21.63 -6.82
C ILE A 8 -1.31 22.10 -5.57
N LEU A 9 -0.67 23.26 -5.62
CA LEU A 9 0.17 23.76 -4.53
C LEU A 9 -0.58 24.78 -3.69
N SER A 10 -0.39 24.69 -2.37
CA SER A 10 -0.83 25.73 -1.43
C SER A 10 -0.56 27.13 -2.00
N PRO A 11 -1.53 28.07 -1.95
CA PRO A 11 -1.39 29.42 -2.50
C PRO A 11 -0.14 30.16 -1.98
N LYS A 12 0.35 29.79 -0.79
CA LYS A 12 1.59 30.32 -0.21
C LYS A 12 2.84 29.98 -1.03
N PHE A 13 2.90 28.78 -1.65
CA PHE A 13 4.13 28.24 -2.24
C PHE A 13 4.21 28.33 -3.77
N SER A 14 3.08 28.55 -4.46
CA SER A 14 3.05 28.92 -5.89
C SER A 14 3.94 30.15 -6.21
N THR A 15 4.12 31.05 -5.24
CA THR A 15 5.01 32.21 -5.33
C THR A 15 6.50 31.82 -5.38
N ILE A 16 6.92 30.72 -4.73
CA ILE A 16 8.33 30.32 -4.68
C ILE A 16 8.77 29.74 -6.04
N LEU A 17 7.94 28.89 -6.66
CA LEU A 17 8.21 28.34 -8.00
C LEU A 17 8.24 29.43 -9.08
N SER A 18 7.34 30.41 -9.02
CA SER A 18 7.39 31.56 -9.94
C SER A 18 8.65 32.42 -9.76
N THR A 19 9.24 32.45 -8.55
CA THR A 19 10.50 33.16 -8.29
C THR A 19 11.71 32.39 -8.83
N LEU A 20 11.76 31.06 -8.65
CA LEU A 20 12.82 30.18 -9.17
C LEU A 20 12.84 30.14 -10.72
N ASN A 21 11.65 30.10 -11.36
CA ASN A 21 11.53 30.14 -12.82
C ASN A 21 12.08 31.45 -13.42
N SER A 22 12.02 32.56 -12.67
CA SER A 22 12.49 33.87 -13.14
C SER A 22 14.01 34.00 -13.14
N GLU A 23 14.73 33.24 -12.30
CA GLU A 23 16.19 33.31 -12.21
C GLU A 23 16.90 32.36 -13.19
N GLU A 24 16.30 31.21 -13.56
CA GLU A 24 16.92 30.25 -14.49
C GLU A 24 16.68 30.55 -15.98
N MET A 25 15.62 31.29 -16.35
CA MET A 25 15.34 31.63 -17.76
C MET A 25 16.32 32.63 -18.40
N THR A 26 17.24 33.26 -17.64
CA THR A 26 18.21 34.21 -18.20
C THR A 26 19.55 33.60 -18.63
N ARG A 27 19.74 32.28 -18.50
CA ARG A 27 20.96 31.58 -18.95
C ARG A 27 20.72 30.78 -20.23
N THR A 28 20.41 31.48 -21.31
CA THR A 28 20.34 30.90 -22.66
C THR A 28 21.68 30.27 -23.06
N LYS A 29 21.64 28.96 -23.27
CA LYS A 29 22.73 28.10 -23.76
C LYS A 29 23.18 28.59 -25.15
N LYS A 30 24.35 29.23 -25.23
CA LYS A 30 25.15 29.27 -26.47
C LYS A 30 25.77 27.88 -26.68
N ASN A 31 25.17 27.10 -27.58
CA ASN A 31 25.72 25.84 -28.05
C ASN A 31 27.14 26.04 -28.63
N LYS A 32 28.12 25.40 -28.02
CA LYS A 32 29.44 25.12 -28.62
C LYS A 32 29.61 23.60 -28.68
N PRO A 33 29.81 23.02 -29.88
CA PRO A 33 30.09 21.60 -29.99
C PRO A 33 31.54 21.34 -29.60
N GLY A 34 31.74 20.44 -28.64
CA GLY A 34 33.04 19.85 -28.33
C GLY A 34 33.67 20.34 -27.02
N ALA A 35 33.34 19.67 -25.92
CA ALA A 35 34.29 19.42 -24.82
C ALA A 35 33.75 18.35 -23.86
N LYS A 36 34.26 17.12 -24.07
CA LYS A 36 34.76 16.20 -23.04
C LYS A 36 33.85 15.85 -21.86
N GLN A 37 33.47 14.57 -21.82
CA GLN A 37 33.80 13.61 -20.76
C GLN A 37 33.95 14.25 -19.37
N ARG A 38 32.87 14.21 -18.59
CA ARG A 38 32.93 14.33 -17.13
C ARG A 38 32.04 13.25 -16.51
N GLU A 39 32.74 12.20 -16.10
CA GLU A 39 32.42 11.32 -14.96
C GLU A 39 30.94 11.00 -14.73
N GLU A 40 30.39 10.13 -15.56
CA GLU A 40 29.50 9.08 -15.04
C GLU A 40 30.32 8.25 -14.05
N LYS A 41 30.26 8.59 -12.76
CA LYS A 41 30.49 7.57 -11.75
C LYS A 41 29.32 6.63 -11.86
N ALA A 42 29.49 5.57 -12.64
CA ALA A 42 28.71 4.36 -12.50
C ALA A 42 28.76 3.95 -11.01
N VAL A 43 27.72 4.30 -10.26
CA VAL A 43 27.44 3.67 -8.98
C VAL A 43 27.18 2.24 -9.38
N LYS A 44 28.16 1.36 -9.20
CA LYS A 44 27.94 -0.08 -9.36
C LYS A 44 26.73 -0.41 -8.50
N ALA A 45 25.63 -0.83 -9.13
CA ALA A 45 24.48 -1.37 -8.42
C ALA A 45 25.02 -2.40 -7.43
N GLN A 46 24.83 -2.15 -6.13
CA GLN A 46 25.21 -3.12 -5.12
C GLN A 46 24.25 -4.30 -5.27
N VAL A 47 24.72 -5.36 -5.92
CA VAL A 47 23.99 -6.61 -6.04
C VAL A 47 23.80 -7.16 -4.62
N PHE A 48 22.57 -7.49 -4.27
CA PHE A 48 22.29 -8.17 -3.01
C PHE A 48 22.95 -9.55 -3.03
N GLU A 49 24.07 -9.71 -2.32
CA GLU A 49 24.79 -10.98 -2.24
C GLU A 49 24.15 -11.98 -1.25
N GLY A 50 23.04 -11.58 -0.59
CA GLY A 50 22.42 -12.35 0.49
C GLY A 50 23.27 -12.41 1.77
N PRO A 51 22.68 -12.74 2.93
CA PRO A 51 23.47 -12.95 4.13
C PRO A 51 24.32 -14.22 3.99
N LYS A 52 25.58 -14.13 4.42
CA LYS A 52 26.48 -15.28 4.58
C LYS A 52 26.04 -16.09 5.80
N ILE A 53 24.97 -16.88 5.67
CA ILE A 53 24.53 -17.76 6.75
C ILE A 53 25.48 -18.96 6.81
N THR A 54 26.32 -18.97 7.83
CA THR A 54 27.24 -20.06 8.14
C THR A 54 26.46 -21.18 8.83
N ASP A 55 26.64 -22.42 8.37
CA ASP A 55 26.21 -23.68 9.00
C ASP A 55 24.72 -24.10 8.88
N GLY A 56 23.94 -23.47 8.00
CA GLY A 56 22.63 -23.99 7.60
C GLY A 56 21.54 -23.93 8.68
N LYS A 57 21.63 -22.97 9.62
CA LYS A 57 20.61 -22.66 10.63
C LYS A 57 20.46 -21.16 10.84
N ILE A 58 19.26 -20.72 11.18
CA ILE A 58 19.03 -19.35 11.63
C ILE A 58 19.67 -19.16 13.02
N PRO A 59 20.41 -18.06 13.26
CA PRO A 59 21.00 -17.78 14.57
C PRO A 59 19.92 -17.60 15.64
N HIS A 60 20.26 -17.98 16.87
CA HIS A 60 19.48 -17.65 18.06
C HIS A 60 20.30 -16.71 18.92
N THR A 61 19.69 -15.62 19.39
CA THR A 61 20.34 -14.66 20.29
C THR A 61 19.37 -14.21 21.38
N LYS A 62 19.91 -13.69 22.48
CA LYS A 62 19.11 -12.97 23.46
C LYS A 62 18.86 -11.55 22.99
N LEU A 63 17.77 -10.95 23.49
CA LEU A 63 17.53 -9.52 23.36
C LEU A 63 18.74 -8.71 23.82
N GLY A 64 19.12 -7.73 23.00
CA GLY A 64 20.25 -6.84 23.21
C GLY A 64 19.85 -5.39 23.00
N GLN A 65 20.85 -4.50 22.92
CA GLN A 65 20.62 -3.11 22.56
C GLN A 65 20.18 -3.00 21.09
N SER A 66 19.33 -2.02 20.80
CA SER A 66 18.75 -1.80 19.47
C SER A 66 19.80 -1.52 18.39
N GLU A 67 20.82 -0.71 18.70
CA GLU A 67 21.93 -0.42 17.79
C GLU A 67 22.75 -1.68 17.45
N ASP A 68 23.04 -2.50 18.45
CA ASP A 68 23.74 -3.78 18.25
C ASP A 68 22.91 -4.73 17.39
N PHE A 69 21.60 -4.83 17.67
CA PHE A 69 20.67 -5.64 16.89
C PHE A 69 20.62 -5.17 15.43
N TYR A 70 20.53 -3.85 15.21
CA TYR A 70 20.51 -3.27 13.89
C TYR A 70 21.77 -3.63 13.09
N HIS A 71 22.96 -3.44 13.66
CA HIS A 71 24.22 -3.74 12.97
C HIS A 71 24.47 -5.23 12.78
N GLN A 72 23.97 -6.08 13.68
CA GLN A 72 24.16 -7.52 13.59
C GLN A 72 23.21 -8.19 12.61
N PHE A 73 21.94 -7.76 12.56
CA PHE A 73 20.87 -8.47 11.85
C PHE A 73 20.17 -7.59 10.82
N VAL A 74 19.61 -6.45 11.23
CA VAL A 74 18.78 -5.60 10.35
C VAL A 74 19.58 -5.12 9.15
N LYS A 75 20.73 -4.47 9.37
CA LYS A 75 21.61 -3.97 8.31
C LYS A 75 22.14 -5.08 7.39
N LYS A 76 22.33 -6.29 7.94
CA LYS A 76 22.84 -7.45 7.18
C LYS A 76 21.75 -8.24 6.49
N ARG A 77 20.48 -7.85 6.66
CA ARG A 77 19.31 -8.55 6.14
C ARG A 77 19.34 -10.03 6.54
N GLN A 78 19.68 -10.29 7.80
CA GLN A 78 19.87 -11.64 8.34
C GLN A 78 18.74 -11.99 9.32
N PRO A 79 17.96 -13.05 9.06
CA PRO A 79 16.96 -13.52 10.01
C PRO A 79 17.60 -13.99 11.32
N VAL A 80 16.87 -13.86 12.42
CA VAL A 80 17.33 -14.29 13.74
C VAL A 80 16.16 -14.60 14.67
N VAL A 81 16.32 -15.66 15.46
CA VAL A 81 15.41 -15.96 16.57
C VAL A 81 15.87 -15.22 17.82
N LEU A 82 15.00 -14.37 18.35
CA LEU A 82 15.19 -13.65 19.60
C LEU A 82 14.59 -14.44 20.77
N GLN A 83 15.43 -14.70 21.77
CA GLN A 83 15.06 -15.40 22.99
C GLN A 83 15.00 -14.44 24.18
N GLY A 84 13.97 -14.61 24.99
CA GLY A 84 13.73 -13.82 26.20
C GLY A 84 12.42 -13.05 26.11
N LYS A 85 11.98 -12.51 27.25
CA LYS A 85 10.80 -11.66 27.34
C LYS A 85 11.28 -10.21 27.43
N PRO A 86 11.09 -9.40 26.38
CA PRO A 86 11.38 -7.96 26.45
C PRO A 86 10.51 -7.34 27.54
N GLU A 87 11.08 -6.46 28.37
CA GLU A 87 10.32 -5.80 29.44
C GLU A 87 9.19 -4.94 28.86
N ASP A 88 9.44 -4.28 27.72
CA ASP A 88 8.47 -3.48 26.95
C ASP A 88 7.37 -4.31 26.29
N LEU A 89 7.57 -5.62 26.12
CA LEU A 89 6.55 -6.53 25.57
C LEU A 89 5.93 -7.44 26.64
N GLU A 90 6.22 -7.22 27.93
CA GLU A 90 5.67 -8.04 29.01
C GLU A 90 4.14 -7.94 29.07
N PHE A 91 3.58 -6.74 28.90
CA PHE A 91 2.14 -6.54 28.89
C PHE A 91 1.47 -7.34 27.76
N VAL A 92 1.98 -7.20 26.53
CA VAL A 92 1.46 -7.86 25.33
C VAL A 92 1.57 -9.38 25.47
N THR A 93 2.77 -9.89 25.76
CA THR A 93 3.01 -11.34 25.88
C THR A 93 2.21 -12.00 26.99
N LYS A 94 1.86 -11.25 28.04
CA LYS A 94 1.00 -11.74 29.12
C LYS A 94 -0.47 -11.69 28.74
N ASN A 95 -0.99 -10.51 28.40
CA ASN A 95 -2.43 -10.28 28.29
C ASN A 95 -3.00 -10.78 26.95
N TRP A 96 -2.26 -10.66 25.85
CA TRP A 96 -2.76 -11.08 24.53
C TRP A 96 -2.60 -12.59 24.29
N SER A 97 -1.98 -13.31 25.22
CA SER A 97 -2.02 -14.78 25.27
C SER A 97 -3.29 -15.32 25.94
N ASP A 98 -4.07 -14.46 26.60
CA ASP A 98 -5.29 -14.77 27.34
C ASP A 98 -6.54 -14.42 26.50
N VAL A 99 -7.28 -15.45 26.12
CA VAL A 99 -8.48 -15.31 25.29
C VAL A 99 -9.59 -14.54 26.00
N ASP A 100 -9.73 -14.71 27.32
CA ASP A 100 -10.77 -14.02 28.06
C ASP A 100 -10.45 -12.54 28.18
N TYR A 101 -9.16 -12.18 28.27
CA TYR A 101 -8.72 -10.79 28.16
C TYR A 101 -9.04 -10.20 26.78
N LEU A 102 -8.66 -10.89 25.71
CA LEU A 102 -8.92 -10.46 24.33
C LEU A 102 -10.42 -10.24 24.08
N ARG A 103 -11.24 -11.23 24.45
CA ARG A 103 -12.69 -11.17 24.32
C ARG A 103 -13.32 -10.04 25.13
N LYS A 104 -12.84 -9.80 26.36
CA LYS A 104 -13.35 -8.70 27.21
C LYS A 104 -12.96 -7.32 26.67
N THR A 105 -11.77 -7.20 26.09
CA THR A 105 -11.17 -5.91 25.77
C THR A 105 -11.53 -5.43 24.36
N ALA A 106 -11.62 -6.36 23.40
CA ALA A 106 -11.85 -6.05 21.99
C ALA A 106 -12.95 -6.92 21.36
N GLY A 107 -13.79 -7.58 22.17
CA GLY A 107 -14.78 -8.53 21.65
C GLY A 107 -15.83 -7.93 20.72
N ASP A 108 -16.10 -6.64 20.82
CA ASP A 108 -17.06 -5.95 19.96
C ASP A 108 -16.41 -5.40 18.67
N ALA A 109 -15.08 -5.49 18.52
CA ALA A 109 -14.40 -5.02 17.33
C ALA A 109 -14.83 -5.83 16.09
N PRO A 110 -15.17 -5.17 14.98
CA PRO A 110 -15.45 -5.84 13.72
C PRO A 110 -14.16 -6.47 13.18
N VAL A 111 -14.24 -7.70 12.68
CA VAL A 111 -13.12 -8.42 12.06
C VAL A 111 -13.64 -9.29 10.93
N LYS A 112 -12.77 -9.58 9.95
CA LYS A 112 -13.04 -10.59 8.93
C LYS A 112 -12.24 -11.85 9.25
N VAL A 113 -12.85 -13.02 9.09
CA VAL A 113 -12.19 -14.31 9.34
C VAL A 113 -12.19 -15.16 8.09
N GLU A 114 -11.10 -15.90 7.88
CA GLU A 114 -10.90 -16.81 6.75
C GLU A 114 -11.49 -18.18 7.08
N PRO A 115 -12.54 -18.63 6.38
CA PRO A 115 -13.05 -19.98 6.54
C PRO A 115 -12.08 -21.01 5.96
N MET A 116 -12.02 -22.19 6.56
CA MET A 116 -11.21 -23.29 6.03
C MET A 116 -11.78 -23.77 4.69
N HIS A 117 -10.94 -23.84 3.64
CA HIS A 117 -11.35 -24.44 2.39
C HIS A 117 -11.68 -25.93 2.56
N LYS A 118 -12.93 -26.33 2.25
CA LYS A 118 -13.46 -27.68 2.54
C LYS A 118 -12.67 -28.82 1.91
N GLU A 119 -12.20 -28.65 0.67
CA GLU A 119 -11.46 -29.69 -0.06
C GLU A 119 -9.94 -29.63 0.16
N LYS A 120 -9.32 -28.46 -0.08
CA LYS A 120 -7.87 -28.23 0.04
C LYS A 120 -7.35 -28.20 1.50
N LYS A 121 -8.22 -28.00 2.51
CA LYS A 121 -7.87 -27.87 3.93
C LYS A 121 -6.79 -26.79 4.18
N ARG A 122 -6.94 -25.64 3.52
CA ARG A 122 -6.06 -24.46 3.64
C ARG A 122 -6.89 -23.19 3.83
N TYR A 123 -6.25 -22.14 4.31
CA TYR A 123 -6.75 -20.77 4.30
C TYR A 123 -6.10 -19.99 3.14
N GLY A 124 -6.66 -18.84 2.78
CA GLY A 124 -6.19 -17.98 1.69
C GLY A 124 -7.33 -17.48 0.80
N THR A 125 -6.97 -16.90 -0.34
CA THR A 125 -7.88 -16.19 -1.28
C THR A 125 -8.91 -17.09 -1.96
N ASP A 126 -8.79 -18.42 -1.86
CA ASP A 126 -9.77 -19.35 -2.44
C ASP A 126 -11.17 -19.26 -1.80
N VAL A 127 -11.28 -18.66 -0.60
CA VAL A 127 -12.54 -18.55 0.14
C VAL A 127 -12.68 -17.12 0.64
N GLU A 128 -13.79 -16.48 0.27
CA GLU A 128 -14.15 -15.14 0.74
C GLU A 128 -14.18 -15.08 2.27
N ARG A 129 -13.62 -14.00 2.81
CA ARG A 129 -13.62 -13.75 4.25
C ARG A 129 -15.03 -13.45 4.73
N VAL A 130 -15.29 -13.76 5.99
CA VAL A 130 -16.62 -13.59 6.59
C VAL A 130 -16.56 -12.56 7.71
N ASP A 131 -17.44 -11.57 7.64
CA ASP A 131 -17.59 -10.54 8.67
C ASP A 131 -18.14 -11.13 9.97
N THR A 132 -17.51 -10.73 11.07
CA THR A 132 -17.96 -11.09 12.40
C THR A 132 -17.44 -10.08 13.43
N THR A 133 -17.75 -10.32 14.71
CA THR A 133 -17.07 -9.62 15.80
C THR A 133 -15.96 -10.48 16.36
N PHE A 134 -14.91 -9.84 16.85
CA PHE A 134 -13.77 -10.57 17.41
C PHE A 134 -14.20 -11.50 18.56
N GLY A 135 -15.15 -11.08 19.38
CA GLY A 135 -15.70 -11.88 20.46
C GLY A 135 -16.48 -13.10 19.97
N ALA A 136 -17.28 -12.95 18.90
CA ALA A 136 -18.00 -14.07 18.29
C ALA A 136 -17.03 -15.10 17.69
N PHE A 137 -15.98 -14.64 17.02
CA PHE A 137 -14.89 -15.51 16.54
C PHE A 137 -14.21 -16.27 17.69
N LEU A 138 -13.81 -15.58 18.75
CA LEU A 138 -13.17 -16.22 19.91
C LEU A 138 -14.08 -17.25 20.59
N ASP A 139 -15.39 -16.99 20.67
CA ASP A 139 -16.35 -17.95 21.20
C ASP A 139 -16.52 -19.16 20.27
N SER A 140 -16.46 -18.96 18.95
CA SER A 140 -16.54 -20.03 17.95
C SER A 140 -15.41 -21.06 18.09
N LEU A 141 -14.21 -20.61 18.51
CA LEU A 141 -13.05 -21.47 18.74
C LEU A 141 -13.17 -22.34 20.01
N LYS A 142 -14.04 -21.98 20.95
CA LYS A 142 -14.33 -22.78 22.16
C LYS A 142 -15.19 -24.00 21.84
N GLU A 143 -15.92 -23.96 20.74
CA GLU A 143 -16.72 -25.09 20.27
C GLU A 143 -15.82 -26.23 19.75
N GLU A 144 -16.31 -27.47 19.86
CA GLU A 144 -15.63 -28.62 19.26
C GLU A 144 -16.13 -28.79 17.83
N LYS A 145 -15.28 -28.40 16.88
CA LYS A 145 -15.48 -28.52 15.44
C LYS A 145 -14.33 -29.27 14.79
N ASP A 146 -14.61 -29.85 13.62
CA ASP A 146 -13.58 -30.47 12.77
C ASP A 146 -12.74 -29.42 12.04
N GLU A 147 -13.34 -28.25 11.76
CA GLU A 147 -12.74 -27.12 11.04
C GLU A 147 -12.99 -25.84 11.82
N TYR A 148 -11.99 -24.95 11.82
CA TYR A 148 -12.03 -23.67 12.49
C TYR A 148 -11.68 -22.58 11.49
N ASP A 149 -12.28 -21.41 11.65
CA ASP A 149 -11.90 -20.23 10.89
C ASP A 149 -10.56 -19.68 11.43
N TYR A 150 -9.90 -18.88 10.62
CA TYR A 150 -8.60 -18.27 10.93
C TYR A 150 -8.70 -16.76 10.86
N LEU A 151 -8.12 -16.08 11.84
CA LEU A 151 -8.02 -14.63 11.83
C LEU A 151 -6.61 -14.23 11.41
N THR A 152 -6.57 -13.41 10.36
CA THR A 152 -5.45 -12.56 9.97
C THR A 152 -5.99 -11.14 9.85
N THR A 153 -5.17 -10.15 10.19
CA THR A 153 -5.52 -8.72 10.06
C THR A 153 -4.84 -8.08 8.87
N GLN A 154 -4.50 -8.90 7.88
CA GLN A 154 -4.06 -8.44 6.56
C GLN A 154 -5.28 -8.49 5.65
N TYR A 155 -6.03 -7.39 5.62
CA TYR A 155 -7.11 -7.15 4.68
C TYR A 155 -6.52 -6.47 3.44
N SER A 156 -7.19 -6.63 2.30
CA SER A 156 -6.99 -5.73 1.15
C SER A 156 -7.74 -4.42 1.42
N ASP A 157 -7.37 -3.34 0.75
CA ASP A 157 -7.98 -2.03 1.01
C ASP A 157 -9.49 -2.03 0.67
N ASP A 158 -9.92 -2.76 -0.37
CA ASP A 158 -11.35 -3.09 -0.65
C ASP A 158 -12.11 -3.73 0.52
N GLU A 159 -11.37 -4.39 1.42
CA GLU A 159 -11.92 -5.12 2.54
C GLU A 159 -11.89 -4.31 3.85
N ASP A 160 -11.28 -3.12 3.87
CA ASP A 160 -11.08 -2.29 5.06
C ASP A 160 -12.25 -1.32 5.36
N ASP A 161 -13.25 -1.21 4.49
CA ASP A 161 -14.48 -0.37 4.61
C ASP A 161 -15.40 -0.69 5.80
N MET A 162 -14.99 -1.56 6.72
CA MET A 162 -15.79 -1.98 7.88
C MET A 162 -15.99 -0.87 8.93
N CYS A 163 -15.39 0.31 8.76
CA CYS A 163 -15.52 1.43 9.69
C CYS A 163 -16.05 2.75 9.12
N ASP A 164 -16.66 2.75 7.93
CA ASP A 164 -17.50 3.88 7.47
C ASP A 164 -18.84 3.85 8.18
N SER A 165 -18.80 4.12 9.49
CA SER A 165 -20.00 4.45 10.22
C SER A 165 -20.34 5.91 9.90
N ASP A 166 -21.16 6.14 8.86
CA ASP A 166 -22.18 7.20 8.62
C ASP A 166 -22.14 8.56 9.40
N ASP A 167 -21.04 8.99 10.02
CA ASP A 167 -21.00 10.18 10.89
C ASP A 167 -20.09 11.31 10.36
N ASP A 168 -19.43 11.16 9.21
CA ASP A 168 -18.59 12.21 8.60
C ASP A 168 -19.18 12.73 7.28
N ASP A 169 -20.38 13.33 7.35
CA ASP A 169 -20.85 14.34 6.38
C ASP A 169 -20.06 15.67 6.61
N ASP A 170 -18.72 15.66 6.55
CA ASP A 170 -17.93 16.90 6.51
C ASP A 170 -17.00 16.89 5.29
N ASP A 171 -17.50 17.51 4.22
CA ASP A 171 -16.88 17.81 2.92
C ASP A 171 -15.65 18.76 3.05
N GLY A 172 -14.79 18.51 4.03
CA GLY A 172 -13.58 19.27 4.30
C GLY A 172 -12.34 18.49 3.92
N GLU A 173 -11.64 18.90 2.86
CA GLU A 173 -10.20 18.64 2.67
C GLU A 173 -9.45 19.03 3.96
N THR A 174 -9.30 18.08 4.87
CA THR A 174 -8.60 18.24 6.14
C THR A 174 -7.67 17.04 6.34
N ASN A 175 -6.61 17.22 7.14
CA ASN A 175 -5.68 16.16 7.54
C ASN A 175 -6.35 14.91 8.17
N GLU A 176 -7.67 14.94 8.43
CA GLU A 176 -8.42 13.88 9.09
C GLU A 176 -8.53 12.60 8.24
N GLY A 177 -8.59 12.71 6.90
CA GLY A 177 -8.62 11.55 5.99
C GLY A 177 -7.33 10.72 6.04
N GLN A 178 -6.18 11.35 5.85
CA GLN A 178 -4.87 10.69 5.93
C GLN A 178 -4.57 10.14 7.34
N ASP A 179 -4.99 10.86 8.39
CA ASP A 179 -4.84 10.37 9.76
C ASP A 179 -5.73 9.15 10.03
N ASN A 180 -6.92 9.07 9.42
CA ASN A 180 -7.81 7.91 9.52
C ASN A 180 -7.27 6.70 8.75
N GLU A 181 -6.71 6.91 7.55
CA GLU A 181 -6.05 5.87 6.75
C GLU A 181 -4.85 5.26 7.50
N ILE A 182 -3.99 6.07 8.11
CA ILE A 182 -2.89 5.56 8.94
C ILE A 182 -3.44 4.77 10.14
N LYS A 183 -4.54 5.21 10.75
CA LYS A 183 -5.18 4.47 11.86
C LYS A 183 -5.78 3.14 11.40
N SER A 184 -6.28 2.99 10.17
CA SER A 184 -6.77 1.72 9.59
C SER A 184 -5.63 0.83 9.13
N GLY A 185 -4.83 1.29 8.20
CA GLY A 185 -3.75 0.50 7.63
C GLY A 185 -2.72 0.07 8.68
N THR A 186 -2.26 0.99 9.56
CA THR A 186 -1.20 0.64 10.53
C THR A 186 -1.73 -0.17 11.72
N PHE A 187 -2.97 0.08 12.13
CA PHE A 187 -3.59 -0.52 13.32
C PHE A 187 -4.96 -1.12 12.98
N PRO A 188 -5.02 -2.22 12.20
CA PRO A 188 -6.28 -2.85 11.82
C PRO A 188 -7.01 -3.42 13.04
N GLN A 189 -8.31 -3.68 12.92
CA GLN A 189 -9.04 -4.38 13.99
C GLN A 189 -8.62 -5.86 14.06
N PRO A 190 -8.48 -6.45 15.27
CA PRO A 190 -8.80 -5.90 16.59
C PRO A 190 -7.61 -5.20 17.28
N ILE A 191 -6.47 -5.01 16.60
CA ILE A 191 -5.30 -4.33 17.19
C ILE A 191 -5.70 -2.95 17.67
N ARG A 192 -6.41 -2.16 16.84
CA ARG A 192 -6.92 -0.84 17.21
C ARG A 192 -7.64 -0.87 18.55
N ALA A 193 -8.60 -1.78 18.73
CA ALA A 193 -9.35 -1.93 19.98
C ALA A 193 -8.47 -2.38 21.16
N LEU A 194 -7.38 -3.12 20.92
CA LEU A 194 -6.46 -3.63 21.93
C LEU A 194 -5.36 -2.62 22.36
N LEU A 195 -5.05 -1.59 21.57
CA LEU A 195 -4.01 -0.60 21.89
C LEU A 195 -4.24 0.09 23.25
N ARG A 196 -3.18 0.25 24.04
CA ARG A 196 -3.10 0.94 25.35
C ARG A 196 -1.67 1.45 25.54
N GLU A 197 -1.42 2.29 26.55
CA GLU A 197 -0.09 2.86 26.84
C GLU A 197 0.99 1.77 27.02
N GLU A 198 0.63 0.61 27.57
CA GLU A 198 1.58 -0.49 27.81
C GLU A 198 1.89 -1.33 26.55
N VAL A 199 1.23 -1.08 25.42
CA VAL A 199 1.48 -1.75 24.15
C VAL A 199 2.44 -0.88 23.34
N PRO A 200 3.74 -1.20 23.23
CA PRO A 200 4.68 -0.29 22.57
C PRO A 200 4.32 -0.13 21.10
N LEU A 201 4.30 1.12 20.60
CA LEU A 201 4.25 1.44 19.16
C LEU A 201 5.32 0.67 18.41
N ARG A 202 6.53 0.63 18.98
CA ARG A 202 7.69 -0.04 18.42
C ARG A 202 8.45 -0.74 19.53
N PRO A 203 8.63 -2.06 19.46
CA PRO A 203 9.50 -2.78 20.39
C PRO A 203 10.91 -2.20 20.37
N ASN A 204 11.50 -1.96 21.54
CA ASN A 204 12.76 -1.24 21.70
C ASN A 204 13.88 -1.80 20.81
N VAL A 205 13.91 -3.13 20.63
CA VAL A 205 14.92 -3.83 19.82
C VAL A 205 14.92 -3.37 18.35
N MET A 206 13.79 -2.90 17.83
CA MET A 206 13.64 -2.46 16.44
C MET A 206 14.17 -1.04 16.20
N GLY A 207 14.51 -0.30 17.27
CA GLY A 207 15.30 0.93 17.18
C GLY A 207 14.60 2.04 16.42
N ASN A 208 15.17 2.46 15.29
CA ASN A 208 14.68 3.59 14.48
C ASN A 208 13.97 3.17 13.18
N LEU A 209 13.51 1.92 13.10
CA LEU A 209 12.67 1.49 11.97
C LEU A 209 11.26 2.06 12.11
N VAL A 210 10.67 2.49 11.00
CA VAL A 210 9.31 3.04 10.96
C VAL A 210 8.32 1.90 10.84
N LEU A 211 7.34 1.87 11.74
CA LEU A 211 6.27 0.87 11.75
C LEU A 211 5.41 1.07 10.50
N GLN A 212 5.14 -0.02 9.79
CA GLN A 212 4.17 -0.07 8.69
C GLN A 212 2.83 -0.60 9.20
N GLN A 213 2.81 -1.71 9.94
CA GLN A 213 1.56 -2.30 10.45
C GLN A 213 1.78 -3.24 11.64
N MET A 214 0.77 -3.34 12.49
CA MET A 214 0.67 -4.36 13.52
C MET A 214 -0.37 -5.40 13.15
N ASN A 215 0.00 -6.68 13.18
CA ASN A 215 -0.90 -7.77 12.75
C ASN A 215 -1.08 -8.84 13.83
N ILE A 216 -2.30 -9.36 14.00
CA ILE A 216 -2.57 -10.51 14.87
C ILE A 216 -3.06 -11.71 14.07
N TRP A 217 -2.48 -12.87 14.38
CA TRP A 217 -2.78 -14.14 13.75
C TRP A 217 -3.32 -15.12 14.77
N LEU A 218 -4.58 -15.55 14.63
CA LEU A 218 -5.25 -16.38 15.63
C LEU A 218 -6.00 -17.53 14.98
N GLY A 219 -5.80 -18.74 15.51
CA GLY A 219 -6.53 -19.91 15.03
C GLY A 219 -6.40 -21.12 15.94
N LYS A 220 -6.96 -22.25 15.49
CA LYS A 220 -7.02 -23.51 16.22
C LYS A 220 -6.68 -24.69 15.30
N SER A 221 -5.57 -25.37 15.58
CA SER A 221 -5.21 -26.59 14.86
C SER A 221 -4.27 -27.50 15.66
N LYS A 222 -4.70 -28.74 15.95
CA LYS A 222 -3.81 -29.76 16.55
C LYS A 222 -2.89 -30.41 15.52
N ALA A 223 -3.41 -30.65 14.32
CA ALA A 223 -2.70 -31.35 13.25
C ALA A 223 -1.69 -30.47 12.50
N GLY A 224 -1.81 -29.15 12.63
CA GLY A 224 -1.03 -28.18 11.87
C GLY A 224 -1.88 -27.55 10.77
N THR A 225 -1.89 -26.23 10.66
CA THR A 225 -2.42 -25.48 9.51
C THR A 225 -1.28 -24.67 8.92
N SER A 226 -1.15 -24.67 7.59
CA SER A 226 0.02 -24.10 6.91
C SER A 226 -0.40 -22.96 6.00
N SER A 227 0.45 -21.93 5.92
CA SER A 227 0.35 -20.93 4.86
C SER A 227 0.90 -21.47 3.53
N GLY A 228 0.62 -20.77 2.43
CA GLY A 228 1.42 -20.91 1.22
C GLY A 228 2.86 -20.43 1.45
N LEU A 229 3.79 -20.88 0.60
CA LEU A 229 5.14 -20.33 0.58
C LEU A 229 5.09 -18.96 -0.11
N HIS A 230 5.45 -17.90 0.59
CA HIS A 230 5.37 -16.52 0.10
C HIS A 230 6.45 -15.66 0.77
N HIS A 231 6.54 -14.38 0.42
CA HIS A 231 7.36 -13.42 1.17
C HIS A 231 6.59 -12.11 1.39
N ASP A 232 6.97 -11.40 2.44
CA ASP A 232 6.42 -10.08 2.77
C ASP A 232 7.32 -8.97 2.19
N PHE A 233 6.74 -7.82 1.84
CA PHE A 233 7.47 -6.62 1.41
C PHE A 233 8.01 -5.78 2.59
N HIS A 234 7.88 -6.28 3.81
CA HIS A 234 8.24 -5.57 5.04
C HIS A 234 9.20 -6.37 5.91
N ASP A 235 9.95 -5.65 6.75
CA ASP A 235 10.69 -6.26 7.85
C ASP A 235 9.71 -6.71 8.93
N ASN A 236 9.71 -7.99 9.27
CA ASN A 236 8.74 -8.61 10.16
C ASN A 236 9.39 -9.02 11.48
N LEU A 237 8.93 -8.44 12.59
CA LEU A 237 9.18 -8.96 13.93
C LEU A 237 7.97 -9.81 14.36
N TYR A 238 8.11 -11.12 14.16
CA TYR A 238 7.09 -12.11 14.50
C TYR A 238 7.21 -12.54 15.96
N ILE A 239 6.15 -12.37 16.75
CA ILE A 239 6.10 -12.65 18.20
C ILE A 239 5.09 -13.77 18.44
N LEU A 240 5.55 -14.93 18.88
CA LEU A 240 4.65 -16.04 19.18
C LEU A 240 4.10 -15.91 20.61
N LEU A 241 2.80 -15.65 20.75
CA LEU A 241 2.15 -15.45 22.05
C LEU A 241 1.67 -16.77 22.65
N LYS A 242 1.14 -17.69 21.83
CA LYS A 242 0.60 -18.98 22.26
C LYS A 242 0.72 -20.03 21.15
N GLY A 243 0.95 -21.29 21.51
CA GLY A 243 1.13 -22.39 20.57
C GLY A 243 2.59 -22.56 20.11
N ARG A 244 2.75 -23.25 18.98
CA ARG A 244 4.03 -23.48 18.30
C ARG A 244 3.90 -23.18 16.82
N LYS A 245 4.95 -22.61 16.22
CA LYS A 245 5.03 -22.36 14.78
C LYS A 245 6.30 -23.00 14.22
N ARG A 246 6.23 -23.53 13.01
CA ARG A 246 7.40 -23.95 12.24
C ARG A 246 7.48 -23.10 10.98
N PHE A 247 8.64 -22.50 10.74
CA PHE A 247 8.94 -21.73 9.55
C PHE A 247 9.89 -22.52 8.66
N VAL A 248 9.60 -22.57 7.37
CA VAL A 248 10.53 -22.99 6.31
C VAL A 248 10.95 -21.75 5.54
N LEU A 249 12.23 -21.38 5.59
CA LEU A 249 12.72 -20.10 5.07
C LEU A 249 13.69 -20.28 3.88
N TYR A 250 13.52 -19.44 2.87
CA TYR A 250 14.48 -19.25 1.76
C TYR A 250 14.88 -17.77 1.62
N PRO A 251 16.14 -17.47 1.28
CA PRO A 251 16.59 -16.09 1.09
C PRO A 251 16.01 -15.49 -0.22
N PRO A 252 15.93 -14.15 -0.35
CA PRO A 252 15.35 -13.50 -1.53
C PRO A 252 15.87 -14.00 -2.90
N PRO A 253 17.18 -14.28 -3.11
CA PRO A 253 17.69 -14.80 -4.39
C PRO A 253 17.11 -16.16 -4.79
N ALA A 254 16.46 -16.89 -3.88
CA ALA A 254 15.77 -18.13 -4.20
C ALA A 254 14.53 -17.92 -5.07
N VAL A 255 14.01 -16.69 -5.22
CA VAL A 255 12.84 -16.35 -6.06
C VAL A 255 12.92 -16.94 -7.46
N HIS A 256 14.12 -17.01 -8.06
CA HIS A 256 14.35 -17.59 -9.38
C HIS A 256 14.13 -19.12 -9.46
N HIS A 257 13.85 -19.76 -8.34
CA HIS A 257 13.68 -21.20 -8.19
C HIS A 257 12.43 -21.59 -7.37
N LEU A 258 11.60 -20.61 -6.99
CA LEU A 258 10.42 -20.84 -6.14
C LEU A 258 9.10 -20.65 -6.90
N ASP A 259 9.13 -20.57 -8.23
CA ASP A 259 7.94 -20.52 -9.10
C ASP A 259 6.84 -19.57 -8.58
N THR A 260 7.18 -18.29 -8.40
CA THR A 260 6.22 -17.27 -7.94
C THR A 260 5.17 -16.95 -9.00
N TYR A 261 3.98 -16.51 -8.57
CA TYR A 261 2.95 -16.00 -9.48
C TYR A 261 3.47 -14.79 -10.26
N GLY A 262 4.11 -13.84 -9.58
CA GLY A 262 4.78 -12.72 -10.23
C GLY A 262 6.12 -13.10 -10.85
N LYS A 263 6.51 -12.37 -11.91
CA LYS A 263 7.85 -12.46 -12.49
C LYS A 263 8.78 -11.45 -11.80
N PRO A 264 9.86 -11.88 -11.12
CA PRO A 264 10.76 -10.95 -10.45
C PRO A 264 11.49 -10.07 -11.47
N LYS A 265 11.29 -8.76 -11.39
CA LYS A 265 11.95 -7.72 -12.21
C LYS A 265 13.32 -7.39 -11.63
N LYS A 266 13.40 -7.18 -10.32
CA LYS A 266 14.61 -6.72 -9.63
C LYS A 266 14.66 -7.17 -8.18
N ILE A 267 15.89 -7.36 -7.66
CA ILE A 267 16.14 -7.47 -6.22
C ILE A 267 16.94 -6.23 -5.80
N HIS A 268 16.37 -5.40 -4.94
CA HIS A 268 17.01 -4.21 -4.40
C HIS A 268 18.20 -4.58 -3.50
N HIS A 269 19.08 -3.62 -3.25
CA HIS A 269 20.31 -3.86 -2.48
C HIS A 269 20.06 -4.31 -1.03
N ASN A 270 18.86 -4.09 -0.49
CA ASN A 270 18.42 -4.54 0.83
C ASN A 270 17.62 -5.85 0.79
N GLY A 271 17.50 -6.48 -0.38
CA GLY A 271 16.84 -7.77 -0.56
C GLY A 271 15.37 -7.70 -0.97
N LEU A 272 14.75 -6.52 -0.97
CA LEU A 272 13.36 -6.34 -1.45
C LEU A 272 13.24 -6.79 -2.91
N ILE A 273 12.26 -7.63 -3.21
CA ILE A 273 11.97 -8.11 -4.56
C ILE A 273 10.88 -7.22 -5.16
N ALA A 274 11.15 -6.63 -6.32
CA ALA A 274 10.16 -5.98 -7.17
C ALA A 274 9.76 -6.93 -8.31
N TYR A 275 8.47 -7.05 -8.56
CA TYR A 275 7.90 -7.85 -9.63
C TYR A 275 7.64 -6.99 -10.87
N LYS A 276 7.51 -7.64 -12.02
CA LYS A 276 6.97 -7.01 -13.23
C LYS A 276 5.48 -6.77 -13.04
N GLN A 277 5.01 -5.64 -13.51
CA GLN A 277 3.58 -5.34 -13.50
C GLN A 277 2.86 -6.15 -14.60
N PRO A 278 1.62 -6.64 -14.35
CA PRO A 278 0.71 -7.12 -15.40
C PRO A 278 0.69 -6.16 -16.59
N GLY A 279 0.85 -6.69 -17.81
CA GLY A 279 0.98 -5.89 -19.04
C GLY A 279 2.43 -5.64 -19.51
N GLU A 280 3.44 -5.70 -18.63
CA GLU A 280 4.85 -5.51 -19.02
C GLU A 280 5.45 -6.65 -19.88
N ASP A 281 4.69 -7.72 -20.15
CA ASP A 281 5.20 -8.97 -20.74
C ASP A 281 4.57 -9.36 -22.11
N GLU A 282 3.81 -8.49 -22.78
CA GLU A 282 3.17 -8.84 -24.07
C GLU A 282 3.85 -8.30 -25.34
N GLU A 283 4.77 -7.33 -25.27
CA GLU A 283 5.50 -6.86 -26.46
C GLU A 283 6.96 -7.34 -26.47
N GLU A 284 7.27 -8.23 -27.43
CA GLU A 284 8.64 -8.64 -27.76
C GLU A 284 9.53 -7.41 -28.02
N ASP A 285 10.60 -7.26 -27.23
CA ASP A 285 11.82 -6.53 -27.59
C ASP A 285 11.65 -5.10 -28.18
N ASN A 286 10.62 -4.36 -27.78
CA ASN A 286 10.63 -2.90 -27.97
C ASN A 286 11.51 -2.29 -26.88
N GLU A 287 12.81 -2.13 -27.17
CA GLU A 287 13.82 -1.44 -26.34
C GLU A 287 13.48 0.05 -26.04
N GLU A 288 12.26 0.52 -26.35
CA GLU A 288 11.84 1.93 -26.32
C GLU A 288 10.61 2.22 -25.42
N GLU A 289 9.96 1.22 -24.80
CA GLU A 289 9.03 1.54 -23.71
C GLU A 289 9.84 1.93 -22.47
N GLU A 290 9.90 3.24 -22.21
CA GLU A 290 10.44 3.76 -20.96
C GLU A 290 9.57 3.23 -19.82
N ASP A 291 10.06 2.21 -19.09
CA ASP A 291 9.48 1.72 -17.83
C ASP A 291 8.89 2.92 -17.06
N ASN A 292 7.59 2.92 -16.75
CA ASN A 292 6.99 4.02 -16.01
C ASN A 292 7.69 4.15 -14.64
N GLU A 293 8.62 5.09 -14.52
CA GLU A 293 9.42 5.29 -13.30
C GLU A 293 8.49 5.59 -12.11
N ALA A 294 7.30 6.13 -12.36
CA ALA A 294 6.32 6.47 -11.32
C ALA A 294 5.85 5.26 -10.52
N ASP A 295 5.64 4.11 -11.17
CA ASP A 295 4.99 2.95 -10.55
C ASP A 295 5.99 1.91 -10.03
N GLN A 296 7.29 2.26 -10.06
CA GLN A 296 8.34 1.38 -9.56
C GLN A 296 8.39 1.41 -8.03
N ILE A 297 8.44 0.22 -7.43
CA ILE A 297 8.69 0.06 -5.99
C ILE A 297 10.16 0.41 -5.68
N ARG A 298 10.34 1.29 -4.69
CA ARG A 298 11.64 1.69 -4.13
C ARG A 298 12.18 0.64 -3.17
N ALA A 299 13.46 0.74 -2.85
CA ALA A 299 14.08 -0.17 -1.87
C ALA A 299 13.46 -0.09 -0.47
N ASP A 300 12.88 1.06 -0.09
CA ASP A 300 12.18 1.26 1.18
C ASP A 300 10.71 0.80 1.16
N GLY A 301 10.26 0.21 0.05
CA GLY A 301 8.94 -0.42 -0.08
C GLY A 301 7.83 0.50 -0.60
N LEU A 302 8.09 1.79 -0.76
CA LEU A 302 7.11 2.74 -1.33
C LEU A 302 7.17 2.74 -2.85
N VAL A 303 6.05 3.04 -3.51
CA VAL A 303 6.03 3.40 -4.93
C VAL A 303 6.69 4.77 -5.12
N GLU A 304 7.38 4.98 -6.24
CA GLU A 304 8.06 6.26 -6.52
C GLU A 304 7.10 7.46 -6.55
N ARG A 305 5.89 7.26 -7.08
CA ARG A 305 4.80 8.26 -7.08
C ARG A 305 4.42 8.69 -5.67
N ASP A 306 4.08 7.75 -4.80
CA ASP A 306 3.66 8.03 -3.42
C ASP A 306 4.79 8.62 -2.61
N ALA A 307 6.02 8.10 -2.80
CA ALA A 307 7.18 8.65 -2.13
C ALA A 307 7.47 10.09 -2.56
N ALA A 308 7.20 10.46 -3.82
CA ALA A 308 7.30 11.84 -4.25
C ALA A 308 6.22 12.72 -3.59
N ALA A 309 4.98 12.26 -3.53
CA ALA A 309 3.87 12.97 -2.88
C ALA A 309 4.12 13.19 -1.39
N LEU A 310 4.43 12.12 -0.64
CA LEU A 310 4.76 12.17 0.78
C LEU A 310 5.98 13.06 1.07
N LYS A 311 6.98 13.07 0.18
CA LYS A 311 8.14 13.95 0.33
C LYS A 311 7.78 15.42 0.19
N VAL A 312 6.88 15.76 -0.74
CA VAL A 312 6.38 17.14 -0.90
C VAL A 312 5.70 17.57 0.40
N GLN A 313 4.76 16.78 0.92
CA GLN A 313 4.08 17.06 2.20
C GLN A 313 5.07 17.22 3.36
N ALA A 314 6.04 16.30 3.48
CA ALA A 314 7.05 16.34 4.52
C ALA A 314 7.88 17.62 4.50
N LEU A 315 8.24 18.11 3.31
CA LEU A 315 9.03 19.32 3.14
C LEU A 315 8.21 20.59 3.37
N GLU A 316 6.92 20.61 3.01
CA GLU A 316 6.00 21.70 3.34
C GLU A 316 5.86 21.87 4.86
N GLU A 317 5.56 20.78 5.57
CA GLU A 317 5.42 20.82 7.03
C GLU A 317 6.72 21.23 7.72
N LYS A 318 7.86 20.77 7.19
CA LYS A 318 9.19 21.17 7.67
C LYS A 318 9.47 22.65 7.43
N MET A 319 9.02 23.21 6.31
CA MET A 319 9.14 24.63 6.02
C MET A 319 8.28 25.46 6.98
N ASP A 320 7.03 25.06 7.22
CA ASP A 320 6.13 25.73 8.16
C ASP A 320 6.72 25.75 9.58
N LYS A 321 7.22 24.61 10.07
CA LYS A 321 7.93 24.51 11.36
C LYS A 321 9.15 25.45 11.45
N ILE A 322 9.92 25.58 10.36
CA ILE A 322 11.07 26.50 10.31
C ILE A 322 10.61 27.97 10.35
N GLU A 323 9.56 28.32 9.61
CA GLU A 323 9.00 29.67 9.59
C GLU A 323 8.47 30.10 10.96
N GLU A 324 7.78 29.20 11.66
CA GLU A 324 7.28 29.43 13.02
C GLU A 324 8.39 29.60 14.05
N SER A 325 9.46 28.81 13.94
CA SER A 325 10.62 28.89 14.85
C SER A 325 11.44 30.18 14.68
N GLY A 326 11.33 30.84 13.52
CA GLY A 326 12.13 32.01 13.16
C GLY A 326 13.61 31.71 12.84
N GLU A 327 14.02 30.44 12.86
CA GLU A 327 15.38 30.02 12.51
C GLU A 327 15.56 29.95 10.99
N LYS A 328 15.98 31.06 10.38
CA LYS A 328 16.24 31.10 8.92
C LYS A 328 17.42 30.21 8.47
N SER A 329 18.16 29.60 9.39
CA SER A 329 19.20 28.63 9.04
C SER A 329 18.55 27.38 8.47
N ASN A 330 18.92 27.02 7.24
CA ASN A 330 18.45 25.87 6.46
C ASN A 330 17.17 26.08 5.62
N LEU A 331 16.44 27.20 5.74
CA LEU A 331 15.22 27.44 4.94
C LEU A 331 15.49 27.37 3.42
N GLU A 332 16.56 28.03 2.94
CA GLU A 332 16.95 27.98 1.52
C GLU A 332 17.25 26.56 1.03
N LYS A 333 17.81 25.71 1.90
CA LYS A 333 18.12 24.31 1.55
C LYS A 333 16.83 23.50 1.43
N VAL A 334 15.91 23.65 2.39
CA VAL A 334 14.63 22.93 2.39
C VAL A 334 13.76 23.40 1.22
N GLN A 335 13.71 24.71 0.93
CA GLN A 335 13.01 25.26 -0.25
C GLN A 335 13.52 24.69 -1.57
N LYS A 336 14.84 24.51 -1.69
CA LYS A 336 15.41 23.86 -2.86
C LYS A 336 14.99 22.39 -2.96
N GLU A 337 15.11 21.65 -1.86
CA GLU A 337 14.72 20.23 -1.82
C GLU A 337 13.22 20.05 -2.11
N TYR A 338 12.39 20.99 -1.65
CA TYR A 338 10.96 21.05 -1.95
C TYR A 338 10.71 21.28 -3.45
N GLY A 339 11.42 22.24 -4.07
CA GLY A 339 11.33 22.45 -5.52
C GLY A 339 11.71 21.20 -6.33
N ASP A 340 12.79 20.51 -5.94
CA ASP A 340 13.23 19.27 -6.57
C ASP A 340 12.18 18.14 -6.39
N ALA A 341 11.51 18.07 -5.23
CA ALA A 341 10.47 17.09 -4.94
C ALA A 341 9.18 17.35 -5.75
N VAL A 342 8.73 18.61 -5.82
CA VAL A 342 7.56 19.00 -6.63
C VAL A 342 7.81 18.72 -8.12
N GLU A 343 9.02 19.02 -8.64
CA GLU A 343 9.36 18.68 -10.02
C GLU A 343 9.34 17.16 -10.28
N ARG A 344 9.72 16.34 -9.29
CA ARG A 344 9.60 14.87 -9.40
C ARG A 344 8.14 14.43 -9.42
N LEU A 345 7.31 14.91 -8.49
CA LEU A 345 5.88 14.58 -8.45
C LEU A 345 5.16 14.98 -9.74
N MET A 346 5.42 16.19 -10.23
CA MET A 346 4.83 16.70 -11.47
C MET A 346 5.19 15.85 -12.68
N ARG A 347 6.42 15.30 -12.74
CA ARG A 347 6.83 14.39 -13.82
C ARG A 347 5.98 13.12 -13.83
N TYR A 348 5.65 12.58 -12.67
CA TYR A 348 4.82 11.38 -12.54
C TYR A 348 3.36 11.66 -12.87
N GLN A 349 2.81 12.80 -12.44
CA GLN A 349 1.45 13.20 -12.81
C GLN A 349 1.32 13.49 -14.31
N THR A 350 2.34 14.05 -14.96
CA THR A 350 2.30 14.27 -16.43
C THR A 350 2.42 12.99 -17.23
N ALA A 351 2.95 11.91 -16.65
CA ALA A 351 3.02 10.61 -17.31
C ALA A 351 1.63 9.97 -17.48
N ASP A 352 0.73 10.13 -16.50
CA ASP A 352 -0.68 9.68 -16.60
C ASP A 352 -1.45 10.39 -17.74
N PHE A 353 -1.22 11.68 -17.95
CA PHE A 353 -1.90 12.44 -19.01
C PHE A 353 -1.32 12.20 -20.42
N GLY A 354 -0.17 11.53 -20.53
CA GLY A 354 0.47 11.21 -21.80
C GLY A 354 -0.21 10.10 -22.60
N GLU A 355 -1.19 9.41 -22.02
CA GLU A 355 -1.93 8.31 -22.65
C GLU A 355 -3.22 8.76 -23.36
N LEU A 356 -3.66 10.01 -23.16
CA LEU A 356 -4.65 10.65 -24.03
C LEU A 356 -3.89 11.26 -25.21
N GLY A 357 -3.94 10.56 -26.34
CA GLY A 357 -3.13 10.81 -27.54
C GLY A 357 -2.91 12.28 -27.90
N GLU A 358 -1.71 12.56 -28.40
CA GLU A 358 -1.22 13.87 -28.86
C GLU A 358 -2.03 14.52 -30.02
N ASP A 359 -3.25 14.07 -30.32
CA ASP A 359 -4.01 14.49 -31.49
C ASP A 359 -5.02 15.64 -31.24
N ASP A 360 -5.22 16.11 -30.00
CA ASP A 360 -6.22 17.17 -29.70
C ASP A 360 -5.65 18.53 -29.25
N PHE A 361 -4.33 18.74 -29.30
CA PHE A 361 -3.71 20.03 -28.90
C PHE A 361 -3.09 20.86 -30.03
N ASP A 362 -3.53 20.68 -31.27
CA ASP A 362 -2.99 21.41 -32.43
C ASP A 362 -4.00 22.30 -33.19
N GLU A 363 -5.14 22.68 -32.57
CA GLU A 363 -6.06 23.65 -33.19
C GLU A 363 -6.44 24.83 -32.26
N VAL A 364 -5.43 25.54 -31.75
CA VAL A 364 -5.59 26.99 -31.40
C VAL A 364 -4.23 27.69 -31.41
N SER A 365 -3.58 27.71 -32.57
CA SER A 365 -2.48 28.66 -32.83
C SER A 365 -2.50 29.12 -34.28
N SER A 366 -3.42 30.02 -34.61
CA SER A 366 -3.22 30.94 -35.73
C SER A 366 -4.02 32.23 -35.56
N GLU A 367 -3.26 33.33 -35.40
CA GLU A 367 -3.57 34.69 -35.88
C GLU A 367 -4.63 35.48 -35.06
N GLU A 368 -4.43 36.71 -34.57
CA GLU A 368 -3.56 37.83 -34.99
C GLU A 368 -3.11 38.67 -33.78
N GLU A 369 -1.87 39.19 -33.85
CA GLU A 369 -1.39 40.30 -33.01
C GLU A 369 -2.02 41.63 -33.48
N GLU A 370 -2.64 42.41 -32.58
CA GLU A 370 -2.77 43.86 -32.75
C GLU A 370 -2.39 44.64 -31.46
N ASP A 371 -1.72 45.77 -31.71
CA ASP A 371 -0.85 46.63 -30.90
C ASP A 371 -1.51 47.33 -29.68
N PRO A 372 -0.79 47.63 -28.57
CA PRO A 372 -1.37 48.17 -27.35
C PRO A 372 -1.24 49.70 -27.27
N GLU A 373 -2.23 50.45 -27.77
CA GLU A 373 -2.48 51.84 -27.38
C GLU A 373 -3.93 52.23 -27.72
N GLU A 374 -4.85 52.15 -26.75
CA GLU A 374 -5.99 53.07 -26.58
C GLU A 374 -6.91 52.60 -25.44
N LEU A 375 -6.48 52.77 -24.19
CA LEU A 375 -7.40 52.77 -23.04
C LEU A 375 -7.09 53.95 -22.12
N LYS A 376 -7.48 55.14 -22.59
CA LYS A 376 -7.75 56.30 -21.74
C LYS A 376 -9.10 56.91 -22.13
N ASP A 377 -9.83 57.28 -21.08
CA ASP A 377 -10.96 58.22 -21.05
C ASP A 377 -12.35 57.74 -21.47
N GLN A 378 -13.15 57.37 -20.46
CA GLN A 378 -14.36 58.08 -19.96
C GLN A 378 -15.34 57.05 -19.34
N VAL A 379 -15.54 56.95 -18.01
CA VAL A 379 -16.13 57.90 -17.05
C VAL A 379 -17.55 58.36 -17.44
N LEU A 380 -18.52 57.98 -16.58
CA LEU A 380 -19.87 58.54 -16.32
C LEU A 380 -21.09 57.90 -17.04
N ARG A 381 -21.90 57.17 -16.26
CA ARG A 381 -23.18 57.61 -15.61
C ARG A 381 -24.33 56.59 -15.65
N ASP A 382 -24.88 56.40 -14.45
CA ASP A 382 -26.30 56.31 -14.09
C ASP A 382 -27.14 55.03 -14.34
N ARG A 383 -27.50 54.39 -13.22
CA ARG A 383 -28.75 53.64 -12.93
C ARG A 383 -30.01 54.53 -13.14
N PRO A 384 -31.31 54.11 -13.04
CA PRO A 384 -31.87 52.90 -12.38
C PRO A 384 -33.20 52.25 -12.90
N SER A 385 -33.46 51.01 -12.46
CA SER A 385 -34.72 50.44 -11.91
C SER A 385 -36.04 50.26 -12.71
N LYS A 386 -36.64 49.05 -12.55
CA LYS A 386 -38.05 48.65 -12.19
C LYS A 386 -38.49 47.41 -13.02
N LYS A 387 -39.38 46.48 -12.64
CA LYS A 387 -40.07 45.95 -11.43
C LYS A 387 -41.28 45.11 -11.97
N ARG A 388 -41.60 43.98 -11.33
CA ARG A 388 -42.93 43.29 -11.16
C ARG A 388 -43.39 42.26 -12.23
N LYS A 389 -43.58 40.99 -11.82
CA LYS A 389 -44.83 40.26 -11.38
C LYS A 389 -45.73 39.90 -12.60
N ALA A 390 -46.36 38.73 -12.78
CA ALA A 390 -47.05 37.83 -11.83
C ALA A 390 -47.73 36.66 -12.61
N ASP A 391 -47.94 35.52 -11.93
CA ASP A 391 -49.12 34.60 -11.93
C ASP A 391 -49.46 33.70 -13.15
N GLY A 392 -49.87 32.44 -12.86
CA GLY A 392 -51.06 31.84 -13.48
C GLY A 392 -50.97 30.39 -13.99
N GLU A 393 -51.68 29.51 -13.30
CA GLU A 393 -51.86 28.05 -13.47
C GLU A 393 -52.97 27.68 -14.50
N LEU A 394 -52.97 26.40 -14.91
CA LEU A 394 -54.10 25.53 -15.33
C LEU A 394 -54.40 25.22 -16.83
N ASP A 395 -54.50 23.90 -17.03
CA ASP A 395 -55.52 23.11 -17.76
C ASP A 395 -55.22 22.58 -19.18
N GLY A 396 -55.27 21.25 -19.32
CA GLY A 396 -56.23 20.66 -20.26
C GLY A 396 -55.74 19.73 -21.39
N ARG A 397 -55.86 18.42 -21.10
CA ARG A 397 -56.60 17.39 -21.88
C ARG A 397 -56.03 16.70 -23.15
N ASP A 398 -56.08 15.36 -23.02
CA ASP A 398 -56.72 14.37 -23.91
C ASP A 398 -56.04 13.97 -25.25
N ALA A 399 -55.58 12.71 -25.36
CA ALA A 399 -56.41 11.55 -25.74
C ALA A 399 -55.63 10.40 -26.44
N LYS A 400 -55.89 9.15 -25.99
CA LYS A 400 -56.18 7.90 -26.78
C LYS A 400 -55.08 7.37 -27.73
N THR A 401 -54.79 6.06 -27.89
CA THR A 401 -55.56 4.82 -27.67
C THR A 401 -54.65 3.59 -27.96
N SER A 402 -54.65 2.62 -27.04
CA SER A 402 -54.81 1.15 -27.19
C SER A 402 -54.16 0.32 -28.33
N LYS A 403 -53.66 -0.88 -27.91
CA LYS A 403 -53.97 -2.27 -28.38
C LYS A 403 -52.73 -3.01 -28.95
N ALA A 404 -52.10 -4.04 -28.37
CA ALA A 404 -52.45 -5.34 -27.77
C ALA A 404 -52.08 -6.56 -28.67
N GLY A 405 -51.25 -7.47 -28.12
CA GLY A 405 -51.12 -8.92 -28.40
C GLY A 405 -50.41 -9.36 -29.69
N ALA A 406 -49.84 -10.56 -29.84
CA ALA A 406 -49.43 -11.67 -28.98
C ALA A 406 -48.79 -12.73 -29.93
N GLU A 407 -47.80 -13.48 -29.42
CA GLU A 407 -47.46 -14.89 -29.75
C GLU A 407 -46.70 -15.31 -31.05
N ASP A 408 -45.69 -16.16 -30.80
CA ASP A 408 -45.15 -17.33 -31.53
C ASP A 408 -43.97 -17.24 -32.54
N ASP A 409 -42.82 -17.74 -32.06
CA ASP A 409 -41.97 -18.85 -32.53
C ASP A 409 -41.14 -18.86 -33.84
N GLU A 410 -39.85 -19.21 -33.62
CA GLU A 410 -38.89 -20.04 -34.38
C GLU A 410 -37.92 -19.46 -35.45
N ASP A 411 -36.64 -19.77 -35.19
CA ASP A 411 -35.47 -20.03 -36.06
C ASP A 411 -34.67 -18.91 -36.77
N SER A 412 -33.37 -18.81 -36.39
CA SER A 412 -32.17 -19.04 -37.25
C SER A 412 -31.02 -18.04 -37.05
N ASP A 413 -29.81 -18.59 -37.09
CA ASP A 413 -28.49 -17.96 -36.90
C ASP A 413 -28.19 -16.78 -37.86
N ALA A 414 -27.47 -15.76 -37.34
CA ALA A 414 -26.26 -15.12 -37.89
C ALA A 414 -26.22 -13.59 -37.65
N ASN A 415 -25.21 -13.18 -36.87
CA ASN A 415 -24.35 -11.98 -36.90
C ASN A 415 -24.82 -10.63 -37.48
N ASP A 416 -24.40 -9.61 -36.70
CA ASP A 416 -23.92 -8.25 -37.05
C ASP A 416 -24.90 -7.07 -37.05
N ASP A 417 -24.43 -6.04 -36.33
CA ASP A 417 -24.65 -4.58 -36.41
C ASP A 417 -26.04 -4.00 -36.14
N ASP A 418 -26.18 -3.33 -34.99
CA ASP A 418 -26.97 -2.08 -34.83
C ASP A 418 -26.77 -1.45 -33.42
N SER A 419 -25.53 -1.13 -33.01
CA SER A 419 -25.27 -0.34 -31.76
C SER A 419 -24.86 1.11 -31.99
N ASP A 420 -24.69 1.55 -33.25
CA ASP A 420 -24.18 2.90 -33.54
C ASP A 420 -25.27 3.97 -33.69
N ALA A 421 -26.55 3.60 -33.57
CA ALA A 421 -27.66 4.55 -33.64
C ALA A 421 -27.96 5.22 -32.28
N ASP A 422 -27.73 4.52 -31.16
CA ASP A 422 -28.02 5.04 -29.82
C ASP A 422 -26.92 6.01 -29.32
N LEU A 423 -25.68 5.84 -29.78
CA LEU A 423 -24.56 6.72 -29.41
C LEU A 423 -24.68 8.11 -30.06
N LEU A 424 -25.18 8.18 -31.29
CA LEU A 424 -25.40 9.45 -31.99
C LEU A 424 -26.59 10.24 -31.42
N GLU A 425 -27.64 9.56 -30.92
CA GLU A 425 -28.77 10.23 -30.27
C GLU A 425 -28.45 10.68 -28.82
N ALA A 426 -27.47 10.05 -28.18
CA ALA A 426 -26.94 10.46 -26.87
C ALA A 426 -26.05 11.73 -26.99
N LEU A 427 -25.22 11.81 -28.03
CA LEU A 427 -24.37 12.98 -28.31
C LEU A 427 -25.20 14.23 -28.69
N GLU A 428 -26.34 14.07 -29.37
CA GLU A 428 -27.23 15.19 -29.72
C GLU A 428 -28.02 15.73 -28.51
N ARG A 429 -28.19 14.91 -27.46
CA ARG A 429 -28.75 15.34 -26.16
C ARG A 429 -27.74 16.12 -25.32
N ALA A 430 -26.46 15.73 -25.36
CA ALA A 430 -25.39 16.43 -24.65
C ALA A 430 -25.15 17.87 -25.18
N GLN A 431 -25.41 18.11 -26.47
CA GLN A 431 -25.26 19.45 -27.06
C GLN A 431 -26.39 20.46 -26.73
N ASN A 432 -27.52 20.03 -26.16
CA ASN A 432 -28.69 20.89 -25.96
C ASN A 432 -28.96 21.31 -24.50
N GLY A 433 -28.01 21.10 -23.58
CA GLY A 433 -27.90 21.86 -22.34
C GLY A 433 -29.15 21.86 -21.44
N GLN A 434 -29.56 20.69 -20.96
CA GLN A 434 -30.36 20.57 -19.75
C GLN A 434 -29.60 19.72 -18.74
N LEU A 435 -28.96 20.41 -17.80
CA LEU A 435 -28.54 19.89 -16.50
C LEU A 435 -29.78 19.40 -15.74
N ASP A 436 -29.69 18.23 -15.12
CA ASP A 436 -30.07 17.98 -13.73
C ASP A 436 -29.60 16.54 -13.37
N ASP A 437 -28.85 16.47 -12.26
CA ASP A 437 -28.54 15.31 -11.41
C ASP A 437 -27.77 14.12 -12.02
N LEU A 438 -26.43 14.16 -11.99
CA LEU A 438 -25.56 13.00 -11.75
C LEU A 438 -24.29 13.45 -11.02
N ASP A 439 -23.92 12.64 -10.03
CA ASP A 439 -22.90 12.82 -9.00
C ASP A 439 -21.48 12.97 -9.59
N ASP A 440 -20.74 13.96 -9.10
CA ASP A 440 -19.29 14.14 -9.33
C ASP A 440 -18.58 13.71 -8.05
N ASP A 441 -18.14 12.45 -7.98
CA ASP A 441 -17.17 11.95 -6.98
C ASP A 441 -16.27 10.92 -7.69
N GLU A 442 -15.15 11.37 -8.26
CA GLU A 442 -13.94 10.56 -8.47
C GLU A 442 -12.74 11.49 -8.25
N ASP A 443 -12.29 11.58 -6.99
CA ASP A 443 -11.01 12.17 -6.62
C ASP A 443 -9.88 11.18 -6.92
N ALA A 444 -8.93 11.63 -7.74
CA ALA A 444 -7.81 10.83 -8.23
C ALA A 444 -6.62 10.82 -7.24
N SER A 445 -6.75 10.12 -6.11
CA SER A 445 -5.62 9.84 -5.21
C SER A 445 -5.48 8.40 -4.73
N ASP A 446 -6.33 7.49 -5.16
CA ASP A 446 -6.42 6.16 -4.57
C ASP A 446 -5.99 5.10 -5.57
N ILE A 447 -4.78 4.56 -5.40
CA ILE A 447 -4.36 3.34 -6.08
C ILE A 447 -3.62 2.46 -5.09
N ASP A 448 -4.34 1.44 -4.59
CA ASP A 448 -3.74 0.24 -4.03
C ASP A 448 -2.94 -0.51 -5.12
N LEU A 449 -1.73 -0.91 -4.74
CA LEU A 449 -0.79 -1.71 -5.51
C LEU A 449 -1.28 -3.15 -5.77
N GLU A 450 -2.37 -3.60 -5.16
CA GLU A 450 -3.06 -4.84 -5.51
C GLU A 450 -4.36 -4.56 -6.31
N GLU A 451 -5.03 -3.44 -6.04
CA GLU A 451 -6.34 -3.09 -6.65
C GLU A 451 -6.26 -2.46 -8.05
N ALA A 452 -5.28 -1.60 -8.38
CA ALA A 452 -5.09 -1.15 -9.77
C ALA A 452 -4.79 -2.32 -10.74
N PHE A 453 -4.34 -3.46 -10.20
CA PHE A 453 -4.14 -4.69 -10.98
C PHE A 453 -5.39 -5.56 -11.08
N ALA A 454 -6.32 -5.47 -10.14
CA ALA A 454 -7.58 -6.22 -10.17
C ALA A 454 -8.64 -5.49 -11.01
N ASN A 455 -8.70 -4.16 -10.93
CA ASN A 455 -9.77 -3.36 -11.54
C ASN A 455 -9.54 -3.03 -13.03
N ALA A 456 -8.33 -3.24 -13.55
CA ALA A 456 -8.02 -2.86 -14.92
C ALA A 456 -8.37 -3.88 -16.02
N GLN A 457 -8.37 -5.21 -15.80
CA GLN A 457 -8.39 -6.16 -16.93
C GLN A 457 -9.04 -7.54 -16.65
N GLY A 458 -9.76 -8.07 -17.64
CA GLY A 458 -10.56 -9.30 -17.55
C GLY A 458 -9.78 -10.63 -17.48
N GLU A 459 -10.52 -11.69 -17.11
CA GLU A 459 -10.29 -13.17 -17.07
C GLU A 459 -8.90 -13.82 -16.80
N ASP A 460 -7.76 -13.13 -16.83
CA ASP A 460 -6.40 -13.72 -16.73
C ASP A 460 -5.56 -13.26 -15.49
N VAL A 461 -6.20 -12.82 -14.40
CA VAL A 461 -5.50 -12.46 -13.15
C VAL A 461 -5.03 -13.71 -12.39
N PRO A 462 -3.78 -13.76 -11.88
CA PRO A 462 -3.35 -14.79 -10.93
C PRO A 462 -4.26 -14.83 -9.70
N SER A 463 -4.79 -16.00 -9.35
CA SER A 463 -5.70 -16.16 -8.20
C SER A 463 -5.09 -15.83 -6.82
N GLU A 464 -3.80 -15.53 -6.76
CA GLU A 464 -3.01 -15.34 -5.54
C GLU A 464 -1.97 -14.21 -5.79
N PRO A 465 -1.52 -13.49 -4.74
CA PRO A 465 -0.59 -12.37 -4.90
C PRO A 465 0.74 -12.74 -5.56
N LEU A 466 1.38 -11.76 -6.21
CA LEU A 466 2.61 -11.96 -6.98
C LEU A 466 3.78 -12.56 -6.18
N SER A 467 3.83 -12.28 -4.87
CA SER A 467 4.85 -12.76 -3.94
C SER A 467 4.68 -14.23 -3.53
N PHE A 468 3.52 -14.84 -3.81
CA PHE A 468 3.24 -16.23 -3.48
C PHE A 468 3.86 -17.19 -4.48
N SER A 469 4.28 -18.35 -3.98
CA SER A 469 4.77 -19.47 -4.77
C SER A 469 3.61 -20.35 -5.24
N GLN A 470 3.70 -20.82 -6.47
CA GLN A 470 2.82 -21.86 -7.01
C GLN A 470 3.15 -23.26 -6.44
N ILE A 471 4.27 -23.41 -5.72
CA ILE A 471 4.65 -24.66 -5.06
C ILE A 471 3.71 -24.92 -3.90
N SER A 472 2.90 -25.98 -4.02
CA SER A 472 1.96 -26.34 -2.96
C SER A 472 2.67 -26.70 -1.65
N THR A 473 2.04 -26.39 -0.52
CA THR A 473 2.52 -26.80 0.82
C THR A 473 2.74 -28.32 0.91
N GLN A 474 1.89 -29.12 0.26
CA GLN A 474 2.03 -30.58 0.26
C GLN A 474 3.32 -31.03 -0.43
N GLU A 475 3.66 -30.41 -1.55
CA GLU A 475 4.89 -30.67 -2.29
C GLU A 475 6.12 -30.26 -1.49
N LEU A 476 6.09 -29.06 -0.90
CA LEU A 476 7.15 -28.56 -0.03
C LEU A 476 7.38 -29.52 1.16
N HIS A 477 6.30 -29.92 1.85
CA HIS A 477 6.38 -30.84 2.98
C HIS A 477 6.90 -32.23 2.58
N SER A 478 6.53 -32.71 1.39
CA SER A 478 7.07 -33.96 0.84
C SER A 478 8.57 -33.84 0.56
N HIS A 479 9.02 -32.74 -0.04
CA HIS A 479 10.43 -32.45 -0.31
C HIS A 479 11.28 -32.41 0.98
N LEU A 480 10.70 -31.90 2.06
CA LEU A 480 11.34 -31.85 3.38
C LEU A 480 11.26 -33.16 4.17
N GLY A 481 10.55 -34.18 3.65
CA GLY A 481 10.32 -35.44 4.34
C GLY A 481 9.43 -35.32 5.57
N LEU A 482 8.59 -34.29 5.64
CA LEU A 482 7.63 -34.04 6.73
C LEU A 482 6.33 -34.84 6.54
N THR A 483 6.00 -35.16 5.29
CA THR A 483 4.82 -35.95 4.90
C THR A 483 5.23 -37.14 4.03
N SER A 484 4.25 -37.99 3.68
CA SER A 484 4.48 -39.13 2.79
C SER A 484 5.06 -38.68 1.44
N PRO A 485 6.09 -39.37 0.90
CA PRO A 485 6.73 -38.97 -0.34
C PRO A 485 5.75 -38.89 -1.52
N GLN A 486 5.76 -37.74 -2.17
CA GLN A 486 5.10 -37.43 -3.43
C GLN A 486 6.13 -36.89 -4.43
N GLN A 487 5.71 -36.73 -5.68
CA GLN A 487 6.56 -36.13 -6.72
C GLN A 487 6.87 -34.68 -6.35
N THR A 488 8.15 -34.35 -6.20
CA THR A 488 8.62 -32.99 -5.91
C THR A 488 9.05 -32.30 -7.21
N SER A 489 8.79 -31.00 -7.35
CA SER A 489 9.25 -30.22 -8.49
C SER A 489 10.77 -30.15 -8.54
N ALA A 490 11.29 -29.97 -9.75
CA ALA A 490 12.70 -29.63 -9.96
C ALA A 490 13.04 -28.22 -9.44
N ALA A 491 12.04 -27.39 -9.13
CA ALA A 491 12.20 -26.03 -8.63
C ALA A 491 12.80 -26.04 -7.21
N LEU A 492 12.20 -26.83 -6.29
CA LEU A 492 12.69 -26.96 -4.91
C LEU A 492 14.13 -27.51 -4.82
N GLU A 493 14.52 -28.42 -5.71
CA GLU A 493 15.90 -28.92 -5.76
C GLU A 493 16.90 -27.82 -6.13
N LYS A 494 16.51 -26.89 -7.00
CA LYS A 494 17.34 -25.74 -7.42
C LYS A 494 17.36 -24.61 -6.39
N ALA A 495 16.25 -24.41 -5.67
CA ALA A 495 16.15 -23.43 -4.58
C ALA A 495 17.13 -23.73 -3.43
N GLY A 496 17.60 -24.98 -3.34
CA GLY A 496 18.58 -25.41 -2.36
C GLY A 496 17.93 -25.79 -1.03
N LYS A 497 18.76 -25.94 0.01
CA LYS A 497 18.28 -26.37 1.32
C LYS A 497 17.67 -25.18 2.08
N PRO A 498 16.41 -25.26 2.53
CA PRO A 498 15.82 -24.21 3.35
C PRO A 498 16.37 -24.20 4.78
N TYR A 499 16.12 -23.09 5.46
CA TYR A 499 16.28 -22.99 6.90
C TYR A 499 14.98 -23.36 7.59
N ILE A 500 15.05 -24.13 8.67
CA ILE A 500 13.88 -24.52 9.46
C ILE A 500 14.01 -23.88 10.84
N VAL A 501 12.97 -23.16 11.25
CA VAL A 501 12.87 -22.53 12.56
C VAL A 501 11.61 -23.01 13.26
N ASP A 502 11.77 -23.62 14.44
CA ASP A 502 10.64 -23.91 15.32
C ASP A 502 10.58 -22.82 16.40
N LEU A 503 9.50 -22.05 16.43
CA LEU A 503 9.22 -21.05 17.46
C LEU A 503 8.28 -21.61 18.52
N LYS A 504 8.56 -21.27 19.77
CA LYS A 504 7.69 -21.51 20.93
C LYS A 504 7.14 -20.21 21.48
N ALA A 505 6.02 -20.30 22.21
CA ALA A 505 5.45 -19.14 22.91
C ALA A 505 6.52 -18.37 23.72
N GLY A 506 6.60 -17.06 23.49
CA GLY A 506 7.57 -16.14 24.05
C GLY A 506 8.88 -15.99 23.25
N GLU A 507 9.09 -16.77 22.19
CA GLU A 507 10.17 -16.52 21.23
C GLU A 507 9.68 -15.62 20.10
N MET A 508 10.62 -14.89 19.50
CA MET A 508 10.35 -14.00 18.37
C MET A 508 11.28 -14.33 17.20
N LEU A 509 10.84 -14.10 15.98
CA LEU A 509 11.64 -14.20 14.76
C LEU A 509 11.66 -12.83 14.09
N TYR A 510 12.86 -12.27 13.95
CA TYR A 510 13.06 -11.18 13.01
C TYR A 510 13.31 -11.79 11.63
N LEU A 511 12.49 -11.39 10.67
CA LEU A 511 12.53 -11.79 9.28
C LEU A 511 12.64 -10.52 8.41
N PRO A 512 13.79 -10.30 7.75
CA PRO A 512 13.93 -9.19 6.83
C PRO A 512 12.97 -9.33 5.65
N THR A 513 12.65 -8.21 5.00
CA THR A 513 11.85 -8.19 3.77
C THR A 513 12.28 -9.24 2.74
N SER A 514 11.30 -9.76 2.03
CA SER A 514 11.43 -10.68 0.91
C SER A 514 12.13 -12.00 1.21
N TRP A 515 12.22 -12.36 2.48
CA TRP A 515 12.50 -13.73 2.87
C TRP A 515 11.28 -14.60 2.66
N PHE A 516 11.41 -15.57 1.76
CA PHE A 516 10.38 -16.56 1.53
C PHE A 516 10.18 -17.42 2.76
N HIS A 517 8.92 -17.63 3.13
CA HIS A 517 8.53 -18.39 4.28
C HIS A 517 7.22 -19.17 4.06
N GLU A 518 7.19 -20.41 4.54
CA GLU A 518 5.97 -21.16 4.82
C GLU A 518 5.86 -21.33 6.33
N VAL A 519 4.66 -21.15 6.89
CA VAL A 519 4.42 -21.22 8.33
C VAL A 519 3.40 -22.29 8.67
N THR A 520 3.87 -23.37 9.30
CA THR A 520 2.99 -24.37 9.90
C THR A 520 2.67 -24.00 11.34
N SER A 521 1.39 -23.87 11.63
CA SER A 521 0.82 -23.40 12.88
C SER A 521 0.19 -24.52 13.69
N PHE A 522 0.53 -24.63 14.97
CA PHE A 522 -0.09 -25.62 15.84
C PHE A 522 -0.51 -25.03 17.19
N SER A 523 -1.70 -25.41 17.62
CA SER A 523 -2.17 -25.25 18.99
C SER A 523 -1.35 -26.11 19.94
N ASP A 524 -1.08 -25.58 21.13
CA ASP A 524 -0.54 -26.38 22.23
C ASP A 524 -1.65 -27.15 22.95
N GLU A 525 -1.28 -28.23 23.67
CA GLU A 525 -2.17 -29.00 24.56
C GLU A 525 -2.62 -28.22 25.83
N SER A 526 -2.71 -26.90 25.74
CA SER A 526 -3.34 -26.04 26.75
C SER A 526 -4.86 -26.19 26.72
N ASP A 527 -5.54 -25.78 27.80
CA ASP A 527 -7.00 -25.91 27.95
C ASP A 527 -7.80 -25.31 26.78
N ASP A 528 -7.32 -24.20 26.20
CA ASP A 528 -8.03 -23.50 25.11
C ASP A 528 -7.69 -24.07 23.71
N ASN A 529 -6.58 -24.80 23.57
CA ASN A 529 -6.13 -25.42 22.33
C ASN A 529 -6.11 -24.48 21.10
N ILE A 530 -5.59 -23.26 21.25
CA ILE A 530 -5.41 -22.28 20.16
C ILE A 530 -3.93 -21.89 19.97
N HIS A 531 -3.63 -21.17 18.88
CA HIS A 531 -2.37 -20.45 18.69
C HIS A 531 -2.62 -18.97 18.40
N ILE A 532 -1.73 -18.11 18.90
CA ILE A 532 -1.82 -16.66 18.74
C ILE A 532 -0.41 -16.14 18.43
N ALA A 533 -0.26 -15.31 17.40
CA ALA A 533 0.95 -14.57 17.11
C ALA A 533 0.65 -13.10 16.81
N LEU A 534 1.64 -12.25 17.07
CA LEU A 534 1.62 -10.82 16.79
C LEU A 534 2.82 -10.49 15.89
N ASN A 535 2.61 -9.73 14.83
CA ASN A 535 3.68 -9.23 13.99
C ASN A 535 3.74 -7.72 14.11
N TYR A 536 4.96 -7.19 14.15
CA TYR A 536 5.22 -5.80 13.83
C TYR A 536 5.94 -5.76 12.48
N TRP A 537 5.29 -5.19 11.47
CA TRP A 537 5.85 -4.94 10.15
C TRP A 537 6.46 -3.55 10.10
N PHE A 538 7.65 -3.45 9.53
CA PHE A 538 8.41 -2.21 9.40
C PHE A 538 8.80 -2.00 7.94
N HIS A 539 8.82 -0.73 7.51
CA HIS A 539 9.38 -0.41 6.21
C HIS A 539 10.85 -0.83 6.13
N PRO A 540 11.26 -1.53 5.05
CA PRO A 540 12.61 -2.06 4.94
C PRO A 540 13.64 -0.91 4.83
N PRO A 541 14.71 -0.91 5.64
CA PRO A 541 15.71 0.13 5.56
C PRO A 541 16.51 0.07 4.26
N ASP A 542 16.71 1.20 3.60
CA ASP A 542 17.44 1.37 2.34
C ASP A 542 18.69 2.28 2.48
N GLY A 543 18.95 2.80 3.67
CA GLY A 543 20.03 3.75 3.93
C GLY A 543 21.43 3.21 3.61
N SER A 544 22.04 3.73 2.55
CA SER A 544 23.38 3.32 2.09
C SER A 544 24.52 3.55 3.10
N SER A 545 24.34 4.46 4.06
CA SER A 545 25.31 4.71 5.13
C SER A 545 25.33 3.59 6.18
N GLY A 546 24.22 2.83 6.28
CA GLY A 546 23.99 1.78 7.27
C GLY A 546 24.22 2.26 8.70
N LYS A 547 23.84 3.50 8.99
CA LYS A 547 23.83 4.11 10.33
C LYS A 547 22.54 3.73 11.04
N PHE A 548 22.62 3.52 12.34
CA PHE A 548 21.46 3.15 13.15
C PHE A 548 20.45 4.30 13.26
N GLU A 549 20.93 5.54 13.38
CA GLU A 549 20.09 6.74 13.59
C GLU A 549 19.30 7.14 12.35
N HIS A 550 19.81 6.79 11.16
CA HIS A 550 19.20 7.12 9.87
C HIS A 550 19.21 5.86 9.00
N PRO A 551 18.31 4.91 9.28
CA PRO A 551 18.26 3.64 8.56
C PRO A 551 17.70 3.77 7.15
N TYR A 552 17.05 4.90 6.83
CA TYR A 552 16.48 5.20 5.51
C TYR A 552 17.27 6.27 4.75
N GLN A 553 17.22 6.22 3.42
CA GLN A 553 17.88 7.18 2.53
C GLN A 553 17.16 8.54 2.51
N ASP A 554 15.82 8.53 2.46
CA ASP A 554 15.01 9.75 2.43
C ASP A 554 14.64 10.22 3.84
N VAL A 555 15.57 10.91 4.49
CA VAL A 555 15.42 11.31 5.89
C VAL A 555 14.19 12.21 6.12
N ALA A 556 13.89 13.13 5.21
CA ALA A 556 12.77 14.05 5.39
C ALA A 556 11.42 13.31 5.34
N LEU A 557 11.24 12.43 4.35
CA LEU A 557 10.04 11.60 4.22
C LEU A 557 9.86 10.69 5.43
N TRP A 558 10.90 9.95 5.84
CA TRP A 558 10.76 8.97 6.91
C TRP A 558 10.67 9.59 8.32
N GLU A 559 11.24 10.78 8.54
CA GLU A 559 10.97 11.59 9.75
C GLU A 559 9.50 11.98 9.83
N PHE A 560 8.91 12.39 8.70
CA PHE A 560 7.50 12.75 8.60
C PHE A 560 6.58 11.54 8.83
N MET A 561 6.85 10.40 8.17
CA MET A 561 6.06 9.18 8.35
C MET A 561 6.08 8.66 9.80
N GLU A 562 7.25 8.66 10.46
CA GLU A 562 7.34 8.30 11.88
C GLU A 562 6.50 9.24 12.77
N GLU A 563 6.47 10.54 12.47
CA GLU A 563 5.66 11.51 13.20
C GLU A 563 4.16 11.25 13.02
N LYS A 564 3.71 10.97 11.79
CA LYS A 564 2.30 10.65 11.49
C LYS A 564 1.84 9.36 12.16
N VAL A 565 2.62 8.29 12.03
CA VAL A 565 2.33 6.99 12.69
C VAL A 565 2.28 7.15 14.21
N LYS A 566 3.21 7.93 14.78
CA LYS A 566 3.21 8.21 16.22
C LYS A 566 1.99 9.04 16.65
N SER A 567 1.60 10.03 15.86
CA SER A 567 0.41 10.85 16.13
C SER A 567 -0.87 10.00 16.13
N ALA A 568 -1.04 9.14 15.11
CA ALA A 568 -2.15 8.20 15.02
C ALA A 568 -2.20 7.26 16.23
N TYR A 569 -1.06 6.68 16.62
CA TYR A 569 -0.95 5.84 17.81
C TYR A 569 -1.31 6.59 19.10
N ASP A 570 -0.76 7.80 19.30
CA ASP A 570 -0.99 8.60 20.51
C ASP A 570 -2.48 8.99 20.64
N SER A 571 -3.15 9.30 19.52
CA SER A 571 -4.61 9.51 19.48
C SER A 571 -5.39 8.26 19.89
N LEU A 572 -5.10 7.10 19.28
CA LEU A 572 -5.80 5.84 19.55
C LEU A 572 -5.63 5.34 20.99
N VAL A 573 -4.50 5.65 21.62
CA VAL A 573 -4.23 5.31 23.03
C VAL A 573 -4.87 6.33 23.97
N GLY A 574 -4.78 7.62 23.65
CA GLY A 574 -5.30 8.72 24.47
C GLY A 574 -6.83 8.68 24.60
N ASP A 575 -7.55 8.34 23.54
CA ASP A 575 -9.03 8.29 23.50
C ASP A 575 -9.63 7.23 24.45
N LYS A 576 -8.80 6.33 25.00
CA LYS A 576 -9.24 5.24 25.90
C LYS A 576 -9.06 5.54 27.39
N GLU A 577 -8.52 6.71 27.74
CA GLU A 577 -8.39 7.15 29.13
C GLU A 577 -9.63 7.88 29.67
N GLU A 578 -10.54 8.33 28.80
CA GLU A 578 -11.85 8.91 29.18
C GLU A 578 -12.97 7.86 29.29
#